data_AF-A0A7S2UPU7-F1
#
_entry.id   AF-A0A7S2UPU7-F1
#
_cell.length_a   1.000
_cell.length_b   1.000
_cell.length_c   1.000
_cell.angle_alpha   90.00
_cell.angle_beta   90.00
_cell.angle_gamma   90.00
#
_symmetry.space_group_name_H-M   'P 1'
#
loop_
_entity.id
_entity.type
_entity.pdbx_description
1 polymer ?
#
loop_
_entity_poly.entity_id
_entity_poly.type
_entity_poly.pdbx_seq_one_letter_code
_entity_poly.pdbx_strand_id
1 'polypeptide(L)'
;GISMEFVEASVWLLRSCGKHEKAIQVLHDRVNNPSNRNKAASTSTGREGSTSGSSSNTGFWSQIKYESFTAAHLGELWSSMDEHCCRLVLKSSATKKLLENNPRLGLSVFTASHPQNHQQWMDMVANEDPLFHAFYPGKVVKLLKSVNPSVPYDSMTELSGGSPPRSYDRRVEDGIKPLPLLSGRALAATFLESVVGVSTNRPMESKNDAFSTLPPDEASEERAANMHDELAYLLLEGVITERGDDDNDVDTELGSLYRGKLRRFLCWHNAKVRSERLLASLPSSFLQEHALLLGRLGRHEEALRILYCDLQSLDLALEYCDARYEREEARFEQEKTNRNQYDETNNNIMNARNDLREHQGESVRCAYLPLVRVALESDSDTERGTAAAIQVLALRRGAIDRGSALRLLPQNVPVSAVARPFLIPALVDSESQVRRLKVAAALLRAKYIDLKRSLTDAQIKAQASLHAVPALRTLNLGEPL
;
A
#
# COMPACT_ATOMS: atom_id res chain seq x y z
N GLY A 1 13.93 7.29 -50.10
CA GLY A 1 13.52 6.82 -48.77
C GLY A 1 13.28 8.02 -47.90
N ILE A 2 12.12 8.11 -47.26
CA ILE A 2 11.78 9.23 -46.37
C ILE A 2 12.68 9.15 -45.13
N SER A 3 13.48 10.20 -44.89
CA SER A 3 14.45 10.29 -43.78
C SER A 3 13.77 10.16 -42.42
N MET A 4 14.52 9.68 -41.43
CA MET A 4 14.10 9.45 -40.03
C MET A 4 13.43 10.69 -39.41
N GLU A 5 14.02 11.86 -39.62
CA GLU A 5 13.53 13.16 -39.14
C GLU A 5 12.15 13.50 -39.68
N PHE A 6 11.81 13.04 -40.90
CA PHE A 6 10.52 13.35 -41.49
C PHE A 6 9.37 12.65 -40.76
N VAL A 7 9.56 11.44 -40.24
CA VAL A 7 8.50 10.73 -39.49
C VAL A 7 8.28 11.40 -38.15
N GLU A 8 9.36 11.69 -37.43
CA GLU A 8 9.30 12.40 -36.15
C GLU A 8 8.65 13.77 -36.33
N ALA A 9 9.08 14.54 -37.34
CA ALA A 9 8.49 15.84 -37.68
C ALA A 9 7.02 15.72 -38.13
N SER A 10 6.67 14.70 -38.91
CA SER A 10 5.27 14.48 -39.34
C SER A 10 4.37 14.12 -38.17
N VAL A 11 4.83 13.24 -37.28
CA VAL A 11 4.09 12.87 -36.06
C VAL A 11 3.96 14.08 -35.16
N TRP A 12 5.04 14.84 -34.94
CA TRP A 12 5.04 16.04 -34.12
C TRP A 12 4.09 17.12 -34.69
N LEU A 13 4.08 17.31 -36.01
CA LEU A 13 3.17 18.25 -36.67
C LEU A 13 1.71 17.80 -36.56
N LEU A 14 1.43 16.50 -36.80
CA LEU A 14 0.08 15.95 -36.63
C LEU A 14 -0.40 16.07 -35.17
N ARG A 15 0.49 15.86 -34.20
CA ARG A 15 0.22 16.07 -32.77
C ARG A 15 -0.10 17.54 -32.47
N SER A 16 0.70 18.46 -33.01
CA SER A 16 0.50 19.91 -32.83
C SER A 16 -0.80 20.41 -33.46
N CYS A 17 -1.28 19.74 -34.51
CA CYS A 17 -2.57 20.02 -35.13
C CYS A 17 -3.78 19.32 -34.46
N GLY A 18 -3.58 18.63 -33.32
CA GLY A 18 -4.64 17.85 -32.64
C GLY A 18 -5.11 16.60 -33.40
N LYS A 19 -4.42 16.20 -34.48
CA LYS A 19 -4.77 15.03 -35.31
C LYS A 19 -4.11 13.76 -34.76
N HIS A 20 -4.36 13.46 -33.49
CA HIS A 20 -3.73 12.36 -32.76
C HIS A 20 -4.01 10.98 -33.39
N GLU A 21 -5.21 10.76 -33.92
CA GLU A 21 -5.55 9.50 -34.60
C GLU A 21 -4.66 9.25 -35.82
N LYS A 22 -4.44 10.28 -36.64
CA LYS A 22 -3.57 10.19 -37.82
C LYS A 22 -2.11 10.01 -37.42
N ALA A 23 -1.68 10.65 -36.34
CA ALA A 23 -0.32 10.47 -35.81
C ALA A 23 -0.08 9.01 -35.40
N ILE A 24 -1.03 8.40 -34.71
CA ILE A 24 -0.98 6.99 -34.31
C ILE A 24 -1.01 6.06 -35.54
N GLN A 25 -1.87 6.34 -36.52
CA GLN A 25 -1.93 5.57 -37.77
C GLN A 25 -0.60 5.61 -38.53
N VAL A 26 0.04 6.78 -38.64
CA VAL A 26 1.34 6.93 -39.32
C VAL A 26 2.44 6.12 -38.62
N LEU A 27 2.47 6.12 -37.27
CA LEU A 27 3.39 5.28 -36.51
C LEU A 27 3.11 3.78 -36.75
N HIS A 28 1.84 3.41 -36.69
CA HIS A 28 1.39 2.03 -36.86
C HIS A 28 1.70 1.48 -38.27
N ASP A 29 1.39 2.22 -39.32
CA ASP A 29 1.64 1.81 -40.71
C ASP A 29 3.12 1.62 -40.99
N ARG A 30 3.98 2.41 -40.32
CA ARG A 30 5.42 2.30 -40.47
C ARG A 30 5.99 1.05 -39.78
N VAL A 31 5.45 0.68 -38.62
CA VAL A 31 5.82 -0.54 -37.89
C VAL A 31 5.39 -1.79 -38.65
N ASN A 32 4.19 -1.80 -39.24
CA ASN A 32 3.70 -2.97 -39.99
C ASN A 32 4.29 -3.10 -41.40
N ASN A 33 5.02 -2.10 -41.89
CA ASN A 33 5.57 -2.16 -43.24
C ASN A 33 6.70 -3.22 -43.32
N PRO A 34 6.50 -4.34 -44.04
CA PRO A 34 7.44 -5.47 -44.06
C PRO A 34 8.81 -5.09 -44.64
N SER A 35 8.88 -4.04 -45.47
CA SER A 35 10.12 -3.52 -46.03
C SER A 35 11.10 -3.02 -44.96
N ASN A 36 10.59 -2.58 -43.81
CA ASN A 36 11.39 -2.11 -42.68
C ASN A 36 11.80 -3.27 -41.75
N ARG A 37 10.89 -4.23 -41.54
CA ARG A 37 11.12 -5.39 -40.67
C ARG A 37 12.25 -6.29 -41.19
N ASN A 38 12.28 -6.53 -42.50
CA ASN A 38 13.28 -7.41 -43.12
C ASN A 38 14.70 -6.81 -43.18
N LYS A 39 14.83 -5.47 -43.19
CA LYS A 39 16.14 -4.79 -43.20
C LYS A 39 16.77 -4.68 -41.81
N ALA A 40 15.97 -4.58 -40.76
CA ALA A 40 16.47 -4.59 -39.39
C ALA A 40 17.04 -5.96 -38.99
N ALA A 41 16.40 -7.05 -39.41
CA ALA A 41 16.84 -8.42 -39.10
C ALA A 41 18.14 -8.84 -39.83
N SER A 42 18.42 -8.29 -41.02
CA SER A 42 19.64 -8.62 -41.78
C SER A 42 20.90 -7.90 -41.29
N THR A 43 20.77 -6.94 -40.35
CA THR A 43 21.90 -6.15 -39.84
C THR A 43 22.50 -6.74 -38.56
N SER A 44 21.83 -7.69 -37.89
CA SER A 44 22.28 -8.27 -36.62
C SER A 44 23.08 -9.58 -36.74
N THR A 45 23.31 -10.12 -37.94
CA THR A 45 24.03 -11.39 -38.17
C THR A 45 25.31 -11.25 -39.02
N GLY A 46 25.91 -10.05 -39.04
CA GLY A 46 27.09 -9.72 -39.85
C GLY A 46 28.40 -9.77 -39.08
N ARG A 47 29.06 -10.93 -39.19
CA ARG A 47 30.47 -11.23 -38.87
C ARG A 47 31.43 -10.12 -39.33
N GLU A 48 32.37 -9.75 -38.47
CA GLU A 48 33.43 -8.77 -38.73
C GLU A 48 34.21 -9.11 -40.01
N GLY A 49 34.06 -8.29 -41.04
CA GLY A 49 34.69 -8.45 -42.34
C GLY A 49 34.86 -7.10 -43.00
N SER A 50 36.02 -6.49 -42.75
CA SER A 50 36.43 -5.16 -43.18
C SER A 50 36.43 -5.01 -44.71
N THR A 51 35.52 -4.20 -45.26
CA THR A 51 35.75 -3.49 -46.53
C THR A 51 35.05 -2.13 -46.50
N SER A 52 35.84 -1.10 -46.75
CA SER A 52 35.49 0.31 -46.79
C SER A 52 34.63 0.65 -48.01
N GLY A 53 33.32 0.74 -47.81
CA GLY A 53 32.38 1.33 -48.76
C GLY A 53 31.43 2.25 -48.01
N SER A 54 31.42 3.55 -48.36
CA SER A 54 30.53 4.58 -47.81
C SER A 54 29.07 4.28 -48.18
N SER A 55 28.45 3.33 -47.50
CA SER A 55 27.00 3.15 -47.52
C SER A 55 26.39 4.22 -46.63
N SER A 56 25.52 5.04 -47.22
CA SER A 56 24.69 5.99 -46.49
C SER A 56 23.94 5.24 -45.39
N ASN A 57 24.36 5.44 -44.15
CA ASN A 57 23.81 4.80 -42.96
C ASN A 57 22.40 5.35 -42.71
N THR A 58 21.43 4.93 -43.52
CA THR A 58 20.02 5.26 -43.31
C THR A 58 19.58 4.60 -42.01
N GLY A 59 19.60 5.37 -40.92
CA GLY A 59 19.23 4.91 -39.59
C GLY A 59 17.79 4.42 -39.55
N PHE A 60 17.61 3.11 -39.57
CA PHE A 60 16.32 2.49 -39.29
C PHE A 60 16.14 2.43 -37.77
N TRP A 61 14.99 2.87 -37.29
CA TRP A 61 14.60 2.68 -35.89
C TRP A 61 14.47 1.18 -35.60
N SER A 62 15.04 0.75 -34.48
CA SER A 62 14.75 -0.57 -33.92
C SER A 62 13.28 -0.64 -33.50
N GLN A 63 12.72 -1.84 -33.46
CA GLN A 63 11.34 -2.09 -33.01
C GLN A 63 11.09 -1.48 -31.62
N ILE A 64 12.05 -1.63 -30.71
CA ILE A 64 12.02 -1.09 -29.34
C ILE A 64 11.92 0.45 -29.35
N LYS A 65 12.63 1.12 -30.27
CA LYS A 65 12.56 2.59 -30.38
C LYS A 65 11.18 3.05 -30.87
N TYR A 66 10.57 2.32 -31.80
CA TYR A 66 9.20 2.61 -32.24
C TYR A 66 8.18 2.43 -31.12
N GLU A 67 8.30 1.32 -30.38
CA GLU A 67 7.38 1.00 -29.31
C GLU A 67 7.52 2.00 -28.16
N SER A 68 8.74 2.38 -27.77
CA SER A 68 8.98 3.39 -26.73
C SER A 68 8.45 4.77 -27.10
N PHE A 69 8.63 5.21 -28.35
CA PHE A 69 8.06 6.47 -28.81
C PHE A 69 6.52 6.43 -28.88
N THR A 70 5.96 5.30 -29.33
CA THR A 70 4.51 5.11 -29.36
C THR A 70 3.94 5.12 -27.94
N ALA A 71 4.60 4.44 -27.00
CA ALA A 71 4.23 4.43 -25.59
C ALA A 71 4.30 5.83 -24.97
N ALA A 72 5.37 6.59 -25.22
CA ALA A 72 5.48 7.96 -24.75
C ALA A 72 4.33 8.83 -25.28
N HIS A 73 4.03 8.74 -26.58
CA HIS A 73 2.92 9.51 -27.16
C HIS A 73 1.56 9.12 -26.56
N LEU A 74 1.28 7.83 -26.41
CA LEU A 74 0.03 7.36 -25.80
C LEU A 74 -0.06 7.74 -24.32
N GLY A 75 1.08 7.73 -23.60
CA GLY A 75 1.17 8.16 -22.20
C GLY A 75 0.85 9.64 -22.05
N GLU A 76 1.40 10.50 -22.92
CA GLU A 76 1.07 11.93 -22.95
C GLU A 76 -0.43 12.18 -23.23
N LEU A 77 -1.04 11.39 -24.12
CA LEU A 77 -2.48 11.47 -24.37
C LEU A 77 -3.30 11.01 -23.16
N TRP A 78 -2.85 9.97 -22.46
CA TRP A 78 -3.50 9.48 -21.25
C TRP A 78 -3.41 10.50 -20.11
N SER A 79 -2.24 11.10 -19.90
CA SER A 79 -2.00 12.12 -18.87
C SER A 79 -2.74 13.44 -19.12
N SER A 80 -3.19 13.71 -20.35
CA SER A 80 -3.96 14.93 -20.67
C SER A 80 -5.32 14.98 -19.98
N MET A 81 -5.83 13.84 -19.49
CA MET A 81 -7.15 13.67 -18.87
C MET A 81 -8.35 14.09 -19.73
N ASP A 82 -8.13 14.41 -21.01
CA ASP A 82 -9.19 14.68 -21.97
C ASP A 82 -9.92 13.38 -22.36
N GLU A 83 -11.25 13.39 -22.28
CA GLU A 83 -12.06 12.21 -22.55
C GLU A 83 -11.92 11.70 -23.98
N HIS A 84 -11.76 12.60 -24.94
CA HIS A 84 -11.56 12.21 -26.33
C HIS A 84 -10.22 11.48 -26.49
N CYS A 85 -9.14 12.03 -25.91
CA CYS A 85 -7.81 11.44 -25.93
C CYS A 85 -7.76 10.08 -25.23
N CYS A 86 -8.30 9.95 -24.02
CA CYS A 86 -8.34 8.68 -23.30
C CYS A 86 -9.15 7.60 -24.04
N ARG A 87 -10.27 7.99 -24.66
CA ARG A 87 -11.07 7.07 -25.49
C ARG A 87 -10.33 6.63 -26.75
N LEU A 88 -9.53 7.51 -27.35
CA LEU A 88 -8.68 7.19 -28.48
C LEU A 88 -7.60 6.17 -28.08
N VAL A 89 -6.93 6.36 -26.94
CA VAL A 89 -5.92 5.41 -26.43
C VAL A 89 -6.53 4.03 -26.21
N LEU A 90 -7.73 3.95 -25.61
CA LEU A 90 -8.42 2.68 -25.35
C LEU A 90 -8.89 1.94 -26.60
N LYS A 91 -9.30 2.67 -27.65
CA LYS A 91 -9.79 2.08 -28.92
C LYS A 91 -8.67 1.80 -29.92
N SER A 92 -7.51 2.40 -29.73
CA SER A 92 -6.40 2.33 -30.66
C SER A 92 -5.85 0.89 -30.76
N SER A 93 -5.75 0.38 -31.98
CA SER A 93 -5.09 -0.89 -32.28
C SER A 93 -3.60 -0.86 -31.94
N ALA A 94 -2.97 0.32 -31.98
CA ALA A 94 -1.57 0.49 -31.60
C ALA A 94 -1.36 0.18 -30.11
N THR A 95 -2.29 0.58 -29.24
CA THR A 95 -2.24 0.27 -27.80
C THR A 95 -2.34 -1.24 -27.56
N LYS A 96 -3.27 -1.92 -28.25
CA LYS A 96 -3.43 -3.38 -28.14
C LYS A 96 -2.16 -4.11 -28.57
N LYS A 97 -1.61 -3.77 -29.74
CA LYS A 97 -0.35 -4.35 -30.25
C LYS A 97 0.84 -4.06 -29.35
N LEU A 98 0.91 -2.86 -28.76
CA LEU A 98 1.97 -2.51 -27.82
C LEU A 98 1.92 -3.42 -26.58
N LEU A 99 0.73 -3.68 -26.04
CA LEU A 99 0.54 -4.62 -24.93
C LEU A 99 0.84 -6.07 -25.31
N GLU A 100 0.53 -6.49 -26.55
CA GLU A 100 0.81 -7.84 -27.05
C GLU A 100 2.31 -8.11 -27.28
N ASN A 101 3.06 -7.09 -27.72
CA ASN A 101 4.49 -7.19 -28.02
C ASN A 101 5.37 -6.89 -26.79
N ASN A 102 5.05 -5.84 -26.03
CA ASN A 102 5.81 -5.38 -24.88
C ASN A 102 4.87 -5.00 -23.72
N PRO A 103 4.39 -5.99 -22.95
CA PRO A 103 3.41 -5.78 -21.89
C PRO A 103 3.83 -4.73 -20.86
N ARG A 104 5.12 -4.68 -20.46
CA ARG A 104 5.64 -3.70 -19.49
C ARG A 104 5.51 -2.27 -19.99
N LEU A 105 5.92 -2.05 -21.24
CA LEU A 105 5.90 -0.73 -21.86
C LEU A 105 4.47 -0.30 -22.15
N GLY A 106 3.61 -1.22 -22.62
CA GLY A 106 2.19 -0.94 -22.79
C GLY A 106 1.49 -0.61 -21.47
N LEU A 107 1.84 -1.30 -20.37
CA LEU A 107 1.30 -1.00 -19.04
C LEU A 107 1.76 0.38 -18.53
N SER A 108 3.01 0.77 -18.81
CA SER A 108 3.56 2.07 -18.43
C SER A 108 2.77 3.25 -18.98
N VAL A 109 2.09 3.09 -20.12
CA VAL A 109 1.20 4.11 -20.69
C VAL A 109 0.10 4.49 -19.71
N PHE A 110 -0.47 3.51 -19.02
CA PHE A 110 -1.58 3.71 -18.10
C PHE A 110 -1.11 4.03 -16.68
N THR A 111 0.08 3.58 -16.30
CA THR A 111 0.62 3.74 -14.94
C THR A 111 1.59 4.91 -14.79
N ALA A 112 1.93 5.62 -15.88
CA ALA A 112 2.82 6.79 -15.84
C ALA A 112 2.33 7.89 -14.90
N SER A 113 1.02 8.06 -14.78
CA SER A 113 0.40 9.03 -13.86
C SER A 113 0.21 8.50 -12.44
N HIS A 114 0.51 7.22 -12.18
CA HIS A 114 0.29 6.64 -10.86
C HIS A 114 1.45 6.98 -9.91
N PRO A 115 1.16 7.39 -8.66
CA PRO A 115 2.18 7.64 -7.66
C PRO A 115 2.97 6.36 -7.37
N GLN A 116 4.29 6.47 -7.38
CA GLN A 116 5.20 5.34 -7.16
C GLN A 116 5.65 5.22 -5.70
N ASN A 117 5.48 6.27 -4.90
CA ASN A 117 5.95 6.35 -3.52
C ASN A 117 4.91 7.01 -2.60
N HIS A 118 5.01 6.73 -1.30
CA HIS A 118 4.16 7.32 -0.27
C HIS A 118 4.12 8.86 -0.32
N GLN A 119 5.27 9.52 -0.53
CA GLN A 119 5.32 10.99 -0.63
C GLN A 119 4.53 11.52 -1.84
N GLN A 120 4.58 10.83 -2.98
CA GLN A 120 3.84 11.24 -4.16
C GLN A 120 2.33 11.08 -3.97
N TRP A 121 1.89 10.11 -3.15
CA TRP A 121 0.49 10.02 -2.75
C TRP A 121 0.05 11.17 -1.86
N MET A 122 0.94 11.70 -1.01
CA MET A 122 0.65 12.87 -0.17
C MET A 122 0.58 14.17 -0.98
N ASP A 123 1.42 14.30 -2.01
CA ASP A 123 1.49 15.51 -2.84
C ASP A 123 0.39 15.55 -3.93
N MET A 124 -0.32 14.44 -4.15
CA MET A 124 -1.33 14.30 -5.21
C MET A 124 -2.65 15.00 -4.85
N VAL A 125 -3.17 15.78 -5.79
CA VAL A 125 -4.49 16.43 -5.65
C VAL A 125 -5.60 15.38 -5.76
N ALA A 126 -6.66 15.48 -4.96
CA ALA A 126 -7.77 14.53 -4.95
C ALA A 126 -8.42 14.28 -6.35
N ASN A 127 -8.37 15.28 -7.24
CA ASN A 127 -8.89 15.17 -8.61
C ASN A 127 -7.99 14.39 -9.58
N GLU A 128 -6.74 14.12 -9.20
CA GLU A 128 -5.76 13.37 -9.99
C GLU A 128 -5.67 11.89 -9.56
N ASP A 129 -6.44 11.49 -8.55
CA ASP A 129 -6.44 10.12 -8.09
C ASP A 129 -7.06 9.19 -9.16
N PRO A 130 -6.31 8.16 -9.61
CA PRO A 130 -6.75 7.25 -10.65
C PRO A 130 -8.05 6.48 -10.31
N LEU A 131 -8.43 6.38 -9.03
CA LEU A 131 -9.68 5.75 -8.59
C LEU A 131 -10.92 6.64 -8.77
N PHE A 132 -10.79 7.97 -8.85
CA PHE A 132 -11.94 8.87 -8.92
C PHE A 132 -12.55 8.97 -10.33
N HIS A 133 -11.81 8.55 -11.36
CA HIS A 133 -12.33 8.55 -12.72
C HIS A 133 -13.42 7.50 -12.94
N ALA A 134 -14.65 7.96 -13.18
CA ALA A 134 -15.85 7.10 -13.25
C ALA A 134 -15.82 5.98 -14.31
N PHE A 135 -15.05 6.13 -15.40
CA PHE A 135 -15.12 5.21 -16.55
C PHE A 135 -13.80 4.57 -16.95
N TYR A 136 -12.65 5.13 -16.58
CA TYR A 136 -11.38 4.71 -17.16
C TYR A 136 -10.82 3.41 -16.55
N PRO A 137 -10.74 3.23 -15.23
CA PRO A 137 -10.12 2.03 -14.67
C PRO A 137 -10.85 0.75 -15.11
N GLY A 138 -12.18 0.76 -15.14
CA GLY A 138 -12.97 -0.39 -15.60
C GLY A 138 -12.82 -0.69 -17.09
N LYS A 139 -12.66 0.32 -17.94
CA LYS A 139 -12.41 0.13 -19.39
C LYS A 139 -10.99 -0.36 -19.65
N VAL A 140 -10.00 0.14 -18.91
CA VAL A 140 -8.61 -0.33 -18.98
C VAL A 140 -8.55 -1.80 -18.57
N VAL A 141 -9.16 -2.18 -17.44
CA VAL A 141 -9.20 -3.56 -16.98
C VAL A 141 -9.85 -4.48 -18.03
N LYS A 142 -10.96 -4.08 -18.65
CA LYS A 142 -11.57 -4.85 -19.76
C LYS A 142 -10.65 -5.00 -20.97
N LEU A 143 -9.94 -3.93 -21.34
CA LEU A 143 -8.95 -3.98 -22.42
C LEU A 143 -7.82 -4.95 -22.06
N LEU A 144 -7.21 -4.82 -20.88
CA LEU A 144 -6.10 -5.66 -20.43
C LEU A 144 -6.50 -7.14 -20.35
N LYS A 145 -7.69 -7.45 -19.82
CA LYS A 145 -8.27 -8.81 -19.81
C LYS A 145 -8.40 -9.42 -21.22
N SER A 146 -8.62 -8.59 -22.25
CA SER A 146 -8.77 -9.04 -23.65
C SER A 146 -7.46 -9.23 -24.41
N VAL A 147 -6.33 -8.85 -23.82
CA VAL A 147 -5.00 -8.93 -24.44
C VAL A 147 -4.31 -10.24 -24.06
N ASN A 148 -3.78 -10.93 -25.06
CA ASN A 148 -2.94 -12.11 -24.88
C ASN A 148 -1.51 -11.74 -25.27
N PRO A 149 -0.62 -11.43 -24.30
CA PRO A 149 0.76 -11.07 -24.61
C PRO A 149 1.48 -12.27 -25.24
N SER A 150 2.18 -12.00 -26.34
CA SER A 150 2.75 -13.04 -27.21
C SER A 150 4.18 -13.45 -26.84
N VAL A 151 4.89 -12.64 -26.04
CA VAL A 151 6.30 -12.85 -25.72
C VAL A 151 6.57 -12.64 -24.22
N PRO A 152 7.14 -13.65 -23.53
CA PRO A 152 7.77 -13.47 -22.23
C PRO A 152 9.00 -12.56 -22.40
N TYR A 153 8.87 -11.27 -22.08
CA TYR A 153 10.02 -10.35 -22.14
C TYR A 153 11.11 -10.74 -21.12
N ASP A 154 10.75 -11.39 -20.02
CA ASP A 154 11.69 -11.76 -18.95
C ASP A 154 12.73 -12.82 -19.36
N SER A 155 12.43 -13.65 -20.37
CA SER A 155 13.37 -14.69 -20.83
C SER A 155 14.66 -14.12 -21.44
N MET A 156 14.66 -12.86 -21.90
CA MET A 156 15.86 -12.24 -22.49
C MET A 156 16.80 -11.60 -21.45
N THR A 157 16.31 -11.30 -20.25
CA THR A 157 17.10 -10.61 -19.23
C THR A 157 17.94 -11.59 -18.39
N GLU A 158 17.51 -12.85 -18.25
CA GLU A 158 18.23 -13.86 -17.49
C GLU A 158 19.42 -14.48 -18.25
N LEU A 159 19.41 -14.45 -19.58
CA LEU A 159 20.47 -15.05 -20.41
C LEU A 159 21.63 -14.11 -20.74
N SER A 160 21.45 -12.80 -20.57
CA SER A 160 22.52 -11.82 -20.67
C SER A 160 22.92 -11.44 -19.26
N GLY A 161 24.01 -12.01 -18.73
CA GLY A 161 24.51 -11.81 -17.36
C GLY A 161 24.91 -10.37 -16.97
N GLY A 162 24.29 -9.36 -17.57
CA GLY A 162 24.30 -7.98 -17.11
C GLY A 162 23.41 -7.83 -15.90
N SER A 163 23.95 -7.20 -14.85
CA SER A 163 23.17 -6.82 -13.67
C SER A 163 21.90 -6.07 -14.10
N PRO A 164 20.74 -6.35 -13.47
CA PRO A 164 19.50 -5.66 -13.80
C PRO A 164 19.70 -4.13 -13.69
N PRO A 165 19.06 -3.33 -14.56
CA PRO A 165 19.20 -1.89 -14.53
C PRO A 165 18.85 -1.34 -13.14
N ARG A 166 19.83 -0.72 -12.49
CA ARG A 166 19.82 -0.23 -11.09
C ARG A 166 18.70 0.78 -10.74
N SER A 167 17.78 1.11 -11.64
CA SER A 167 16.81 2.19 -11.44
C SER A 167 15.37 1.73 -11.12
N TYR A 168 15.09 0.43 -11.13
CA TYR A 168 13.75 -0.09 -10.79
C TYR A 168 13.84 -1.41 -10.01
N ASP A 169 14.11 -1.33 -8.70
CA ASP A 169 13.28 -1.96 -7.67
C ASP A 169 13.93 -1.76 -6.30
N ARG A 170 13.42 -0.80 -5.53
CA ARG A 170 13.63 -0.74 -4.09
C ARG A 170 12.53 -1.52 -3.33
N ARG A 171 11.78 -2.39 -4.03
CA ARG A 171 10.62 -3.14 -3.50
C ARG A 171 10.97 -4.55 -2.98
N VAL A 172 12.25 -4.86 -2.77
CA VAL A 172 12.72 -6.17 -2.26
C VAL A 172 12.84 -6.16 -0.73
N GLU A 173 11.92 -5.51 -0.01
CA GLU A 173 11.85 -5.66 1.45
C GLU A 173 10.91 -6.80 1.87
N ASP A 174 9.96 -7.21 1.03
CA ASP A 174 8.97 -8.24 1.37
C ASP A 174 9.06 -9.56 0.57
N GLY A 175 10.09 -9.77 -0.25
CA GLY A 175 10.33 -11.06 -0.93
C GLY A 175 9.29 -11.52 -1.98
N ILE A 176 8.23 -10.76 -2.27
CA ILE A 176 7.22 -11.13 -3.29
C ILE A 176 7.66 -10.64 -4.67
N LYS A 177 7.95 -11.59 -5.57
CA LYS A 177 8.31 -11.33 -6.97
C LYS A 177 7.16 -10.61 -7.73
N PRO A 178 7.47 -9.79 -8.75
CA PRO A 178 6.43 -9.24 -9.62
C PRO A 178 5.71 -10.36 -10.39
N LEU A 179 4.42 -10.17 -10.70
CA LEU A 179 3.66 -11.13 -11.51
C LEU A 179 4.25 -11.20 -12.92
N PRO A 180 4.48 -12.41 -13.47
CA PRO A 180 4.89 -12.54 -14.85
C PRO A 180 3.74 -12.05 -15.76
N LEU A 181 4.04 -11.10 -16.65
CA LEU A 181 3.04 -10.44 -17.51
C LEU A 181 2.71 -11.29 -18.74
N LEU A 182 2.39 -12.57 -18.51
CA LEU A 182 2.14 -13.59 -19.54
C LEU A 182 0.65 -13.73 -19.88
N SER A 183 -0.22 -13.10 -19.10
CA SER A 183 -1.66 -13.14 -19.29
C SER A 183 -2.26 -11.75 -19.19
N GLY A 184 -3.34 -11.50 -19.93
CA GLY A 184 -4.17 -10.31 -19.78
C GLY A 184 -4.67 -10.11 -18.34
N ARG A 185 -4.83 -11.21 -17.59
CA ARG A 185 -5.16 -11.20 -16.16
C ARG A 185 -4.03 -10.60 -15.31
N ALA A 186 -2.79 -11.04 -15.53
CA ALA A 186 -1.62 -10.51 -14.82
C ALA A 186 -1.42 -9.03 -15.11
N LEU A 187 -1.66 -8.60 -16.35
CA LEU A 187 -1.67 -7.19 -16.74
C LEU A 187 -2.75 -6.39 -16.00
N ALA A 188 -3.98 -6.90 -15.95
CA ALA A 188 -5.07 -6.25 -15.23
C ALA A 188 -4.80 -6.17 -13.72
N ALA A 189 -4.27 -7.23 -13.11
CA ALA A 189 -3.92 -7.25 -11.69
C ALA A 189 -2.81 -6.25 -11.35
N THR A 190 -1.74 -6.21 -12.14
CA THR A 190 -0.63 -5.24 -11.94
C THR A 190 -1.05 -3.79 -12.17
N PHE A 191 -1.94 -3.54 -13.14
CA PHE A 191 -2.58 -2.24 -13.30
C PHE A 191 -3.36 -1.86 -12.03
N LEU A 192 -4.25 -2.72 -11.56
CA LEU A 192 -5.08 -2.44 -10.38
C LEU A 192 -4.24 -2.29 -9.10
N GLU A 193 -3.18 -3.08 -8.90
CA GLU A 193 -2.25 -2.90 -7.77
C GLU A 193 -1.64 -1.49 -7.75
N SER A 194 -1.31 -0.95 -8.93
CA SER A 194 -0.75 0.41 -9.06
C SER A 194 -1.80 1.51 -8.85
N VAL A 195 -3.01 1.33 -9.36
CA VAL A 195 -4.13 2.26 -9.18
C VAL A 195 -4.52 2.35 -7.71
N VAL A 196 -4.61 1.19 -7.07
CA VAL A 196 -5.00 1.07 -5.67
C VAL A 196 -3.86 1.53 -4.74
N GLY A 197 -2.61 1.36 -5.17
CA GLY A 197 -1.44 1.78 -4.39
C GLY A 197 -1.08 0.80 -3.26
N VAL A 198 -1.43 -0.48 -3.42
CA VAL A 198 -1.13 -1.54 -2.44
C VAL A 198 0.38 -1.66 -2.22
N SER A 199 1.17 -1.58 -3.29
CA SER A 199 2.63 -1.70 -3.24
C SER A 199 3.34 -0.40 -2.83
N THR A 200 2.63 0.73 -2.84
CA THR A 200 3.20 2.07 -2.61
C THR A 200 2.77 2.66 -1.27
N ASN A 201 2.08 1.85 -0.44
CA ASN A 201 1.54 2.23 0.86
C ASN A 201 0.78 3.56 0.80
N ARG A 202 -0.26 3.60 -0.05
CA ARG A 202 -1.16 4.75 -0.11
C ARG A 202 -1.60 5.12 1.31
N PRO A 203 -1.32 6.36 1.78
CA PRO A 203 -1.66 6.79 3.13
C PRO A 203 -3.15 6.61 3.40
N MET A 204 -3.50 6.37 4.66
CA MET A 204 -4.90 6.50 5.07
C MET A 204 -5.33 7.93 4.75
N GLU A 205 -6.52 8.09 4.16
CA GLU A 205 -7.16 9.39 3.98
C GLU A 205 -7.20 10.08 5.34
N SER A 206 -6.25 11.00 5.55
CA SER A 206 -6.19 11.79 6.75
C SER A 206 -7.41 12.70 6.69
N LYS A 207 -8.40 12.43 7.55
CA LYS A 207 -9.58 13.28 7.72
C LYS A 207 -9.23 14.72 8.19
N ASN A 208 -7.94 15.03 8.32
CA ASN A 208 -7.44 16.31 8.81
C ASN A 208 -7.25 17.37 7.72
N ASP A 209 -7.51 17.07 6.44
CA ASP A 209 -7.65 18.14 5.47
C ASP A 209 -8.96 18.90 5.75
N ALA A 210 -8.81 20.17 6.10
CA ALA A 210 -9.90 21.09 6.47
C ALA A 210 -10.99 21.28 5.38
N PHE A 211 -10.86 20.60 4.24
CA PHE A 211 -11.84 20.54 3.15
C PHE A 211 -12.54 19.18 2.98
N SER A 212 -12.18 18.15 3.76
CA SER A 212 -12.86 16.84 3.82
C SER A 212 -14.20 16.89 4.56
N THR A 213 -14.70 18.09 4.87
CA THR A 213 -16.01 18.36 5.50
C THR A 213 -17.19 18.23 4.53
N LEU A 214 -16.95 18.00 3.24
CA LEU A 214 -18.01 17.58 2.33
C LEU A 214 -18.23 16.07 2.50
N PRO A 215 -19.49 15.60 2.54
CA PRO A 215 -19.77 14.16 2.61
C PRO A 215 -19.02 13.47 1.47
N PRO A 216 -18.31 12.36 1.74
CA PRO A 216 -17.66 11.60 0.68
C PRO A 216 -18.74 11.27 -0.35
N ASP A 217 -18.46 11.53 -1.63
CA ASP A 217 -19.35 11.11 -2.72
C ASP A 217 -19.51 9.59 -2.58
N GLU A 218 -20.64 9.11 -2.06
CA GLU A 218 -20.90 7.68 -1.82
C GLU A 218 -20.61 6.86 -3.09
N ALA A 219 -20.87 7.46 -4.26
CA ALA A 219 -20.57 6.85 -5.54
C ALA A 219 -19.06 6.67 -5.79
N SER A 220 -18.20 7.57 -5.29
CA SER A 220 -16.73 7.44 -5.38
C SER A 220 -16.20 6.32 -4.49
N GLU A 221 -16.74 6.18 -3.29
CA GLU A 221 -16.35 5.10 -2.38
C GLU A 221 -16.81 3.74 -2.89
N GLU A 222 -18.03 3.66 -3.44
CA GLU A 222 -18.55 2.46 -4.07
C GLU A 222 -17.72 2.06 -5.31
N ARG A 223 -17.28 3.04 -6.12
CA ARG A 223 -16.37 2.78 -7.24
C ARG A 223 -15.04 2.20 -6.77
N ALA A 224 -14.43 2.78 -5.73
CA ALA A 224 -13.19 2.26 -5.16
C ALA A 224 -13.36 0.84 -4.62
N ALA A 225 -14.47 0.56 -3.91
CA ALA A 225 -14.80 -0.78 -3.44
C ALA A 225 -14.97 -1.78 -4.58
N ASN A 226 -15.63 -1.40 -5.68
CA ASN A 226 -15.77 -2.25 -6.86
C ASN A 226 -14.41 -2.55 -7.52
N MET A 227 -13.47 -1.60 -7.55
CA MET A 227 -12.11 -1.86 -8.06
C MET A 227 -11.31 -2.78 -7.13
N HIS A 228 -11.48 -2.64 -5.82
CA HIS A 228 -10.87 -3.54 -4.83
C HIS A 228 -11.40 -4.97 -4.96
N ASP A 229 -12.71 -5.13 -5.17
CA ASP A 229 -13.32 -6.43 -5.42
C ASP A 229 -12.82 -7.04 -6.72
N GLU A 230 -12.75 -6.26 -7.82
CA GLU A 230 -12.19 -6.74 -9.10
C GLU A 230 -10.74 -7.21 -8.96
N LEU A 231 -9.91 -6.50 -8.20
CA LEU A 231 -8.54 -6.94 -7.92
C LEU A 231 -8.53 -8.27 -7.13
N ALA A 232 -9.36 -8.38 -6.09
CA ALA A 232 -9.47 -9.62 -5.31
C ALA A 232 -9.93 -10.80 -6.17
N TYR A 233 -10.95 -10.62 -7.01
CA TYR A 233 -11.45 -11.64 -7.92
C TYR A 233 -10.40 -12.03 -8.97
N LEU A 234 -9.65 -11.07 -9.52
CA LEU A 234 -8.59 -11.39 -10.49
C LEU A 234 -7.44 -12.18 -9.88
N LEU A 235 -7.05 -11.84 -8.65
CA LEU A 235 -6.04 -12.62 -7.93
C LEU A 235 -6.56 -14.03 -7.61
N LEU A 236 -7.81 -14.15 -7.15
CA LEU A 236 -8.44 -15.43 -6.84
C LEU A 236 -8.60 -16.32 -8.09
N GLU A 237 -9.10 -15.77 -9.19
CA GLU A 237 -9.22 -16.47 -10.47
C GLU A 237 -7.83 -16.90 -10.99
N GLY A 238 -6.81 -16.07 -10.76
CA GLY A 238 -5.41 -16.39 -10.97
C GLY A 238 -4.99 -17.66 -10.24
N VAL A 239 -5.25 -17.74 -8.93
CA VAL A 239 -4.91 -18.94 -8.14
C VAL A 239 -5.70 -20.16 -8.61
N ILE A 240 -7.00 -20.03 -8.85
CA ILE A 240 -7.86 -21.16 -9.27
C ILE A 240 -7.39 -21.71 -10.63
N THR A 241 -7.04 -20.85 -11.58
CA THR A 241 -6.60 -21.28 -12.91
C THR A 241 -5.26 -22.02 -12.86
N GLU A 242 -4.33 -21.58 -12.00
CA GLU A 242 -2.98 -22.18 -11.89
C GLU A 242 -2.94 -23.46 -11.05
N ARG A 243 -3.97 -23.72 -10.24
CA ARG A 243 -4.13 -24.99 -9.51
C ARG A 243 -4.67 -26.11 -10.41
N GLY A 244 -5.46 -25.75 -11.43
CA GLY A 244 -6.13 -26.73 -12.29
C GLY A 244 -7.14 -27.60 -11.52
N ASP A 245 -7.73 -28.58 -12.21
CA ASP A 245 -8.60 -29.61 -11.61
C ASP A 245 -7.79 -30.73 -10.91
N ASP A 246 -6.45 -30.62 -10.87
CA ASP A 246 -5.60 -31.59 -10.19
C ASP A 246 -5.68 -31.35 -8.68
N ASP A 247 -6.32 -32.27 -7.96
CA ASP A 247 -6.46 -32.34 -6.49
C ASP A 247 -5.13 -32.41 -5.72
N ASN A 248 -3.98 -32.27 -6.41
CA ASN A 248 -2.70 -32.17 -5.75
C ASN A 248 -2.58 -30.77 -5.15
N ASP A 249 -2.58 -30.70 -3.82
CA ASP A 249 -2.57 -29.48 -2.99
C ASP A 249 -1.27 -28.65 -3.08
N VAL A 250 -0.56 -28.75 -4.21
CA VAL A 250 0.72 -28.07 -4.48
C VAL A 250 0.47 -26.95 -5.45
N ASP A 251 0.46 -25.72 -4.93
CA ASP A 251 0.36 -24.52 -5.74
C ASP A 251 1.55 -24.44 -6.73
N THR A 252 1.28 -24.26 -8.03
CA THR A 252 2.28 -23.88 -9.03
C THR A 252 3.03 -22.61 -8.57
N GLU A 253 4.30 -22.39 -8.97
CA GLU A 253 5.06 -21.18 -8.57
C GLU A 253 4.26 -19.90 -8.84
N LEU A 254 3.53 -19.84 -9.96
CA LEU A 254 2.64 -18.72 -10.29
C LEU A 254 1.39 -18.64 -9.39
N GLY A 255 0.78 -19.78 -9.05
CA GLY A 255 -0.35 -19.86 -8.10
C GLY A 255 0.04 -19.37 -6.70
N SER A 256 1.20 -19.79 -6.20
CA SER A 256 1.74 -19.32 -4.91
C SER A 256 2.00 -17.80 -4.91
N LEU A 257 2.40 -17.24 -6.06
CA LEU A 257 2.63 -15.80 -6.22
C LEU A 257 1.32 -15.01 -6.19
N TYR A 258 0.29 -15.47 -6.92
CA TYR A 258 -1.05 -14.88 -6.84
C TYR A 258 -1.62 -14.97 -5.43
N ARG A 259 -1.40 -16.09 -4.75
CA ARG A 259 -1.83 -16.31 -3.37
C ARG A 259 -1.13 -15.38 -2.38
N GLY A 260 0.18 -15.20 -2.51
CA GLY A 260 0.94 -14.24 -1.70
C GLY A 260 0.46 -12.80 -1.89
N LYS A 261 0.18 -12.41 -3.14
CA LYS A 261 -0.39 -11.09 -3.46
C LYS A 261 -1.80 -10.91 -2.91
N LEU A 262 -2.65 -11.93 -3.00
CA LEU A 262 -3.99 -11.91 -2.41
C LEU A 262 -3.92 -11.73 -0.90
N ARG A 263 -3.07 -12.49 -0.20
CA ARG A 263 -2.86 -12.34 1.25
C ARG A 263 -2.43 -10.93 1.62
N ARG A 264 -1.42 -10.38 0.92
CA ARG A 264 -0.97 -9.00 1.14
C ARG A 264 -2.10 -8.00 0.94
N PHE A 265 -2.88 -8.16 -0.13
CA PHE A 265 -4.00 -7.27 -0.41
C PHE A 265 -5.10 -7.35 0.66
N LEU A 266 -5.43 -8.55 1.15
CA LEU A 266 -6.44 -8.74 2.19
C LEU A 266 -5.98 -8.20 3.56
N CYS A 267 -4.69 -8.32 3.88
CA CYS A 267 -4.09 -7.72 5.06
C CYS A 267 -4.09 -6.19 5.01
N TRP A 268 -4.08 -5.61 3.81
CA TRP A 268 -3.99 -4.17 3.61
C TRP A 268 -5.17 -3.42 4.26
N HIS A 269 -4.87 -2.32 4.95
CA HIS A 269 -5.85 -1.58 5.75
C HIS A 269 -6.87 -0.84 4.89
N ASN A 270 -6.46 -0.29 3.75
CA ASN A 270 -7.31 0.50 2.85
C ASN A 270 -8.19 -0.35 1.92
N ALA A 271 -8.08 -1.68 1.96
CA ALA A 271 -8.90 -2.57 1.16
C ALA A 271 -10.39 -2.52 1.58
N LYS A 272 -11.20 -1.74 0.85
CA LYS A 272 -12.67 -1.68 0.96
C LYS A 272 -13.37 -2.88 0.28
N VAL A 273 -12.84 -4.09 0.44
CA VAL A 273 -13.38 -5.31 -0.20
C VAL A 273 -14.66 -5.78 0.49
N ARG A 274 -15.70 -6.12 -0.29
CA ARG A 274 -16.95 -6.71 0.21
C ARG A 274 -16.71 -8.17 0.62
N SER A 275 -16.25 -8.32 1.86
CA SER A 275 -15.73 -9.58 2.39
C SER A 275 -16.74 -10.73 2.33
N GLU A 276 -18.04 -10.46 2.48
CA GLU A 276 -19.11 -11.48 2.36
C GLU A 276 -19.18 -12.13 0.98
N ARG A 277 -19.04 -11.34 -0.09
CA ARG A 277 -19.12 -11.85 -1.47
C ARG A 277 -17.87 -12.64 -1.84
N LEU A 278 -16.71 -12.21 -1.35
CA LEU A 278 -15.46 -12.90 -1.60
C LEU A 278 -15.42 -14.24 -0.87
N LEU A 279 -15.93 -14.30 0.38
CA LEU A 279 -16.05 -15.55 1.14
C LEU A 279 -16.88 -16.61 0.42
N ALA A 280 -17.99 -16.23 -0.22
CA ALA A 280 -18.82 -17.16 -0.97
C ALA A 280 -18.11 -17.76 -2.20
N SER A 281 -17.12 -17.05 -2.75
CA SER A 281 -16.35 -17.49 -3.92
C SER A 281 -15.05 -18.22 -3.58
N LEU A 282 -14.65 -18.26 -2.31
CA LEU A 282 -13.39 -18.85 -1.88
C LEU A 282 -13.52 -20.37 -1.72
N PRO A 283 -12.61 -21.16 -2.30
CA PRO A 283 -12.58 -22.60 -2.05
C PRO A 283 -12.22 -22.91 -0.60
N SER A 284 -12.71 -24.03 -0.07
CA SER A 284 -12.50 -24.45 1.33
C SER A 284 -11.04 -24.72 1.71
N SER A 285 -10.15 -24.93 0.74
CA SER A 285 -8.71 -25.09 0.94
C SER A 285 -7.97 -23.80 1.32
N PHE A 286 -8.61 -22.63 1.19
CA PHE A 286 -7.99 -21.32 1.44
C PHE A 286 -8.17 -20.86 2.89
N LEU A 287 -7.72 -21.67 3.84
CA LEU A 287 -7.95 -21.49 5.26
C LEU A 287 -7.42 -20.15 5.79
N GLN A 288 -6.20 -19.75 5.42
CA GLN A 288 -5.60 -18.50 5.90
C GLN A 288 -6.31 -17.27 5.34
N GLU A 289 -6.67 -17.29 4.05
CA GLU A 289 -7.40 -16.21 3.39
C GLU A 289 -8.83 -16.10 3.95
N HIS A 290 -9.47 -17.23 4.25
CA HIS A 290 -10.76 -17.31 4.92
C HIS A 290 -10.68 -16.67 6.32
N ALA A 291 -9.66 -17.01 7.11
CA ALA A 291 -9.43 -16.41 8.42
C ALA A 291 -9.25 -14.88 8.34
N LEU A 292 -8.47 -14.40 7.38
CA LEU A 292 -8.27 -12.95 7.18
C LEU A 292 -9.58 -12.22 6.86
N LEU A 293 -10.44 -12.80 6.03
CA LEU A 293 -11.74 -12.21 5.67
C LEU A 293 -12.77 -12.26 6.79
N LEU A 294 -12.85 -13.38 7.53
CA LEU A 294 -13.67 -13.46 8.74
C LEU A 294 -13.23 -12.43 9.78
N GLY A 295 -11.93 -12.18 9.86
CA GLY A 295 -11.36 -11.11 10.64
C GLY A 295 -11.87 -9.72 10.27
N ARG A 296 -12.08 -9.43 8.97
CA ARG A 296 -12.65 -8.15 8.52
C ARG A 296 -14.15 -8.04 8.81
N LEU A 297 -14.87 -9.16 8.81
CA LEU A 297 -16.29 -9.23 9.18
C LEU A 297 -16.54 -9.14 10.70
N GLY A 298 -15.48 -9.05 11.52
CA GLY A 298 -15.59 -9.04 12.98
C GLY A 298 -15.80 -10.43 13.60
N ARG A 299 -15.78 -11.50 12.80
CA ARG A 299 -15.90 -12.91 13.25
C ARG A 299 -14.54 -13.45 13.67
N HIS A 300 -13.92 -12.80 14.65
CA HIS A 300 -12.55 -13.08 15.06
C HIS A 300 -12.38 -14.46 15.71
N GLU A 301 -13.37 -14.93 16.47
CA GLU A 301 -13.31 -16.26 17.10
C GLU A 301 -13.24 -17.37 16.03
N GLU A 302 -13.97 -17.22 14.92
CA GLU A 302 -13.93 -18.19 13.83
C GLU A 302 -12.64 -18.11 13.02
N ALA A 303 -12.14 -16.90 12.76
CA ALA A 303 -10.83 -16.72 12.13
C ALA A 303 -9.71 -17.41 12.94
N LEU A 304 -9.76 -17.27 14.27
CA LEU A 304 -8.79 -17.89 15.16
C LEU A 304 -8.99 -19.40 15.27
N ARG A 305 -10.23 -19.91 15.19
CA ARG A 305 -10.48 -21.37 15.08
C ARG A 305 -9.82 -21.94 13.84
N ILE A 306 -9.93 -21.28 12.69
CA ILE A 306 -9.28 -21.75 11.46
C ILE A 306 -7.75 -21.74 11.59
N LEU A 307 -7.17 -20.66 12.13
CA LEU A 307 -5.72 -20.54 12.31
C LEU A 307 -5.15 -21.52 13.34
N TYR A 308 -5.88 -21.77 14.43
CA TYR A 308 -5.43 -22.61 15.53
C TYR A 308 -5.77 -24.09 15.33
N CYS A 309 -6.96 -24.42 14.85
CA CYS A 309 -7.43 -25.81 14.71
C CYS A 309 -7.10 -26.41 13.35
N ASP A 310 -7.41 -25.69 12.26
CA ASP A 310 -7.28 -26.24 10.90
C ASP A 310 -5.83 -26.12 10.39
N LEU A 311 -5.16 -25.00 10.69
CA LEU A 311 -3.76 -24.76 10.33
C LEU A 311 -2.75 -25.22 11.39
N GLN A 312 -3.21 -25.54 12.61
CA GLN A 312 -2.38 -26.01 13.74
C GLN A 312 -1.17 -25.12 14.07
N SER A 313 -1.24 -23.83 13.73
CA SER A 313 -0.13 -22.88 13.85
C SER A 313 -0.43 -21.79 14.87
N LEU A 314 0.13 -21.91 16.07
CA LEU A 314 0.00 -20.89 17.12
C LEU A 314 0.63 -19.55 16.69
N ASP A 315 1.75 -19.62 15.96
CA ASP A 315 2.49 -18.43 15.54
C ASP A 315 1.69 -17.54 14.58
N LEU A 316 1.00 -18.13 13.58
CA LEU A 316 0.14 -17.37 12.67
C LEU A 316 -1.08 -16.76 13.39
N ALA A 317 -1.62 -17.45 14.39
CA ALA A 317 -2.70 -16.92 15.22
C ALA A 317 -2.23 -15.72 16.06
N LEU A 318 -1.00 -15.77 16.58
CA LEU A 318 -0.37 -14.65 17.29
C LEU A 318 -0.07 -13.48 16.36
N GLU A 319 0.49 -13.72 15.18
CA GLU A 319 0.72 -12.68 14.16
C GLU A 319 -0.58 -11.96 13.78
N TYR A 320 -1.67 -12.72 13.61
CA TYR A 320 -2.99 -12.15 13.36
C TYR A 320 -3.47 -11.26 14.52
N CYS A 321 -3.30 -11.71 15.77
CA CYS A 321 -3.65 -10.93 16.95
C CYS A 321 -2.78 -9.68 17.11
N ASP A 322 -1.48 -9.76 16.80
CA ASP A 322 -0.54 -8.63 16.84
C ASP A 322 -0.89 -7.56 15.82
N ALA A 323 -1.10 -7.94 14.56
CA ALA A 323 -1.51 -7.03 13.50
C ALA A 323 -2.85 -6.33 13.83
N ARG A 324 -3.75 -7.04 14.52
CA ARG A 324 -4.99 -6.46 15.02
C ARG A 324 -4.76 -5.48 16.16
N TYR A 325 -3.92 -5.84 17.14
CA TYR A 325 -3.60 -4.98 18.28
C TYR A 325 -2.98 -3.65 17.81
N GLU A 326 -1.99 -3.70 16.92
CA GLU A 326 -1.37 -2.51 16.32
C GLU A 326 -2.40 -1.64 15.58
N ARG A 327 -3.34 -2.26 14.87
CA ARG A 327 -4.42 -1.53 14.17
C ARG A 327 -5.38 -0.85 15.15
N GLU A 328 -5.76 -1.52 16.23
CA GLU A 328 -6.62 -0.94 17.26
C GLU A 328 -5.90 0.20 18.01
N GLU A 329 -4.61 0.03 18.30
CA GLU A 329 -3.75 1.05 18.92
C GLU A 329 -3.63 2.29 18.03
N ALA A 330 -3.30 2.13 16.74
CA ALA A 330 -3.20 3.25 15.80
C ALA A 330 -4.52 4.03 15.66
N ARG A 331 -5.67 3.33 15.66
CA ARG A 331 -6.99 3.99 15.66
C ARG A 331 -7.22 4.80 16.93
N PHE A 332 -6.83 4.24 18.08
CA PHE A 332 -6.98 4.91 19.36
C PHE A 332 -6.08 6.14 19.49
N GLU A 333 -4.85 6.08 18.99
CA GLU A 333 -3.96 7.25 18.91
C GLU A 333 -4.52 8.35 17.99
N GLN A 334 -5.10 7.98 16.85
CA GLN A 334 -5.80 8.92 15.97
C GLN A 334 -7.02 9.56 16.64
N GLU A 335 -7.82 8.80 17.38
CA GLU A 335 -8.95 9.35 18.13
C GLU A 335 -8.50 10.29 19.24
N LYS A 336 -7.40 9.98 19.93
CA LYS A 336 -6.80 10.84 20.97
C LYS A 336 -6.27 12.15 20.39
N THR A 337 -5.53 12.09 19.28
CA THR A 337 -5.01 13.30 18.61
C THR A 337 -6.14 14.19 18.12
N ASN A 338 -7.18 13.62 17.49
CA ASN A 338 -8.37 14.36 17.10
C ASN A 338 -9.07 15.00 18.31
N ARG A 339 -9.28 14.24 19.40
CA ARG A 339 -9.94 14.77 20.60
C ARG A 339 -9.14 15.90 21.24
N ASN A 340 -7.82 15.76 21.34
CA ASN A 340 -6.95 16.80 21.87
C ASN A 340 -7.00 18.08 21.01
N GLN A 341 -7.10 17.95 19.68
CA GLN A 341 -7.22 19.09 18.77
C GLN A 341 -8.58 19.82 18.94
N TYR A 342 -9.67 19.08 19.13
CA TYR A 342 -10.98 19.67 19.43
C TYR A 342 -11.01 20.34 20.83
N ASP A 343 -10.37 19.75 21.83
CA ASP A 343 -10.29 20.31 23.19
C ASP A 343 -9.38 21.55 23.27
N GLU A 344 -8.35 21.67 22.44
CA GLU A 344 -7.51 22.89 22.35
C GLU A 344 -8.28 24.09 21.80
N THR A 345 -9.33 23.84 21.00
CA THR A 345 -10.21 24.88 20.45
C THR A 345 -11.33 25.26 21.43
N ASN A 346 -11.71 24.37 22.35
CA ASN A 346 -12.78 24.54 23.34
C ASN A 346 -12.20 24.58 24.77
N ASN A 347 -11.59 25.71 25.15
CA ASN A 347 -11.13 25.89 26.51
C ASN A 347 -12.30 25.96 27.52
N ASN A 348 -12.23 25.04 28.49
CA ASN A 348 -12.78 25.03 29.85
C ASN A 348 -13.97 24.09 30.14
N ILE A 349 -13.75 23.29 31.21
CA ILE A 349 -14.69 22.45 31.98
C ILE A 349 -14.87 21.03 31.44
N MET A 350 -13.88 20.12 31.66
CA MET A 350 -14.11 18.67 31.89
C MET A 350 -12.85 17.82 32.18
N ASN A 351 -11.66 18.41 32.41
CA ASN A 351 -10.40 17.67 32.60
C ASN A 351 -10.24 16.87 33.91
N ALA A 352 -11.30 16.66 34.70
CA ALA A 352 -11.25 15.82 35.90
C ALA A 352 -12.23 14.63 35.87
N ARG A 353 -13.09 14.52 34.84
CA ARG A 353 -14.11 13.45 34.74
C ARG A 353 -13.72 12.31 33.78
N ASN A 354 -12.68 12.48 32.97
CA ASN A 354 -12.29 11.51 31.95
C ASN A 354 -11.36 10.40 32.45
N ASP A 355 -10.53 10.64 33.48
CA ASP A 355 -9.61 9.61 34.04
C ASP A 355 -10.34 8.37 34.59
N LEU A 356 -11.59 8.51 35.05
CA LEU A 356 -12.40 7.40 35.57
C LEU A 356 -13.14 6.61 34.47
N ARG A 357 -13.24 7.15 33.25
CA ARG A 357 -13.96 6.51 32.12
C ARG A 357 -13.05 5.73 31.18
N GLU A 358 -11.76 6.07 31.11
CA GLU A 358 -10.79 5.34 30.28
C GLU A 358 -10.55 3.90 30.78
N HIS A 359 -10.58 3.69 32.10
CA HIS A 359 -10.34 2.36 32.69
C HIS A 359 -11.48 1.35 32.49
N GLN A 360 -12.67 1.78 32.04
CA GLN A 360 -13.80 0.88 31.77
C GLN A 360 -13.88 0.43 30.31
N GLY A 361 -13.21 1.12 29.38
CA GLY A 361 -13.18 0.77 27.95
C GLY A 361 -12.03 -0.16 27.56
N GLU A 362 -10.90 -0.11 28.27
CA GLU A 362 -9.70 -0.90 27.97
C GLU A 362 -9.89 -2.40 28.22
N SER A 363 -10.76 -2.79 29.17
CA SER A 363 -11.02 -4.19 29.52
C SER A 363 -11.75 -4.98 28.41
N VAL A 364 -12.48 -4.31 27.51
CA VAL A 364 -13.37 -4.96 26.53
C VAL A 364 -12.69 -5.19 25.16
N ARG A 365 -11.50 -4.62 24.92
CA ARG A 365 -10.88 -4.59 23.58
C ARG A 365 -9.50 -5.24 23.50
N CYS A 366 -9.24 -6.26 24.31
CA CYS A 366 -7.98 -7.00 24.16
C CYS A 366 -8.09 -8.00 22.98
N ALA A 367 -7.32 -7.75 21.92
CA ALA A 367 -7.28 -8.55 20.69
C ALA A 367 -6.90 -10.04 20.91
N TYR A 368 -6.27 -10.36 22.04
CA TYR A 368 -5.78 -11.69 22.39
C TYR A 368 -6.76 -12.54 23.22
N LEU A 369 -7.79 -11.93 23.84
CA LEU A 369 -8.77 -12.68 24.64
C LEU A 369 -9.58 -13.69 23.79
N PRO A 370 -10.00 -13.36 22.55
CA PRO A 370 -10.64 -14.35 21.67
C PRO A 370 -9.74 -15.56 21.37
N LEU A 371 -8.42 -15.38 21.27
CA LEU A 371 -7.47 -16.48 21.03
C LEU A 371 -7.39 -17.41 22.24
N VAL A 372 -7.31 -16.83 23.45
CA VAL A 372 -7.34 -17.61 24.69
C VAL A 372 -8.64 -18.40 24.82
N ARG A 373 -9.79 -17.81 24.46
CA ARG A 373 -11.07 -18.51 24.47
C ARG A 373 -11.09 -19.67 23.46
N VAL A 374 -10.66 -19.43 22.23
CA VAL A 374 -10.63 -20.45 21.17
C VAL A 374 -9.69 -21.60 21.54
N ALA A 375 -8.51 -21.32 22.09
CA ALA A 375 -7.57 -22.36 22.55
C ALA A 375 -8.16 -23.23 23.67
N LEU A 376 -9.00 -22.66 24.54
CA LEU A 376 -9.67 -23.40 25.62
C LEU A 376 -10.90 -24.19 25.14
N GLU A 377 -11.62 -23.70 24.12
CA GLU A 377 -12.83 -24.34 23.58
C GLU A 377 -12.54 -25.44 22.56
N SER A 378 -11.43 -25.34 21.82
CA SER A 378 -11.25 -26.11 20.58
C SER A 378 -10.31 -27.31 20.71
N ASP A 379 -9.55 -27.42 21.80
CA ASP A 379 -8.68 -28.56 22.04
C ASP A 379 -9.43 -29.73 22.70
N SER A 380 -9.25 -30.93 22.17
CA SER A 380 -9.76 -32.18 22.77
C SER A 380 -9.15 -32.45 24.15
N ASP A 381 -7.92 -31.97 24.37
CA ASP A 381 -7.17 -32.09 25.61
C ASP A 381 -7.15 -30.75 26.36
N THR A 382 -7.93 -30.68 27.45
CA THR A 382 -8.04 -29.49 28.31
C THR A 382 -6.67 -29.00 28.82
N GLU A 383 -5.70 -29.90 29.00
CA GLU A 383 -4.34 -29.57 29.44
C GLU A 383 -3.48 -28.92 28.34
N ARG A 384 -3.71 -29.29 27.08
CA ARG A 384 -2.98 -28.73 25.93
C ARG A 384 -3.48 -27.33 25.59
N GLY A 385 -4.80 -27.14 25.58
CA GLY A 385 -5.43 -25.84 25.37
C GLY A 385 -5.10 -24.84 26.49
N THR A 386 -5.02 -25.32 27.74
CA THR A 386 -4.57 -24.46 28.85
C THR A 386 -3.09 -24.11 28.77
N ALA A 387 -2.21 -25.03 28.34
CA ALA A 387 -0.80 -24.71 28.11
C ALA A 387 -0.61 -23.68 26.98
N ALA A 388 -1.31 -23.83 25.86
CA ALA A 388 -1.28 -22.87 24.75
C ALA A 388 -1.84 -21.50 25.18
N ALA A 389 -2.95 -21.46 25.91
CA ALA A 389 -3.48 -20.23 26.49
C ALA A 389 -2.47 -19.53 27.42
N ILE A 390 -1.79 -20.27 28.29
CA ILE A 390 -0.74 -19.73 29.18
C ILE A 390 0.44 -19.21 28.36
N GLN A 391 0.82 -19.87 27.26
CA GLN A 391 1.89 -19.42 26.37
C GLN A 391 1.52 -18.09 25.68
N VAL A 392 0.30 -17.95 25.17
CA VAL A 392 -0.20 -16.69 24.58
C VAL A 392 -0.16 -15.56 25.61
N LEU A 393 -0.63 -15.83 26.84
CA LEU A 393 -0.61 -14.86 27.94
C LEU A 393 0.83 -14.44 28.29
N ALA A 394 1.77 -15.39 28.34
CA ALA A 394 3.17 -15.12 28.64
C ALA A 394 3.84 -14.24 27.55
N LEU A 395 3.56 -14.54 26.27
CA LEU A 395 4.17 -13.83 25.13
C LEU A 395 3.67 -12.39 24.96
N ARG A 396 2.44 -12.09 25.39
CA ARG A 396 1.80 -10.77 25.21
C ARG A 396 1.34 -10.14 26.54
N ARG A 397 2.15 -10.36 27.58
CA ARG A 397 1.95 -9.90 28.97
C ARG A 397 1.60 -8.42 29.17
N GLY A 398 2.05 -7.54 28.28
CA GLY A 398 1.84 -6.09 28.36
C GLY A 398 0.53 -5.59 27.75
N ALA A 399 0.00 -6.31 26.75
CA ALA A 399 -1.16 -5.90 25.97
C ALA A 399 -2.48 -6.46 26.51
N ILE A 400 -2.42 -7.40 27.45
CA ILE A 400 -3.57 -8.16 27.94
C ILE A 400 -4.01 -7.63 29.31
N ASP A 401 -5.32 -7.35 29.44
CA ASP A 401 -5.91 -7.07 30.74
C ASP A 401 -5.88 -8.32 31.63
N ARG A 402 -5.14 -8.20 32.74
CA ARG A 402 -4.88 -9.28 33.71
C ARG A 402 -6.17 -9.78 34.35
N GLY A 403 -7.10 -8.86 34.64
CA GLY A 403 -8.37 -9.21 35.27
C GLY A 403 -9.24 -10.04 34.35
N SER A 404 -9.33 -9.64 33.09
CA SER A 404 -10.09 -10.35 32.06
C SER A 404 -9.46 -11.70 31.68
N ALA A 405 -8.13 -11.76 31.58
CA ALA A 405 -7.40 -13.00 31.32
C ALA A 405 -7.62 -14.07 32.39
N LEU A 406 -7.56 -13.68 33.67
CA LEU A 406 -7.77 -14.61 34.79
C LEU A 406 -9.22 -15.12 34.88
N ARG A 407 -10.20 -14.33 34.41
CA ARG A 407 -11.61 -14.76 34.37
C ARG A 407 -11.90 -15.79 33.27
N LEU A 408 -11.08 -15.84 32.22
CA LEU A 408 -11.25 -16.78 31.11
C LEU A 408 -10.62 -18.15 31.38
N LEU A 409 -9.67 -18.24 32.32
CA LEU A 409 -9.03 -19.51 32.64
C LEU A 409 -9.97 -20.44 33.44
N PRO A 410 -9.94 -21.76 33.19
CA PRO A 410 -10.70 -22.72 33.99
C PRO A 410 -10.30 -22.67 35.47
N GLN A 411 -11.26 -22.89 36.37
CA GLN A 411 -11.02 -22.86 37.82
C GLN A 411 -10.05 -23.96 38.31
N ASN A 412 -9.77 -24.97 37.48
CA ASN A 412 -8.91 -26.10 37.80
C ASN A 412 -7.43 -25.86 37.46
N VAL A 413 -7.07 -24.69 36.92
CA VAL A 413 -5.67 -24.39 36.57
C VAL A 413 -4.89 -24.03 37.85
N PRO A 414 -3.77 -24.70 38.15
CA PRO A 414 -2.98 -24.37 39.32
C PRO A 414 -2.37 -22.98 39.15
N VAL A 415 -2.54 -22.14 40.18
CA VAL A 415 -2.03 -20.76 40.20
C VAL A 415 -0.51 -20.73 39.95
N SER A 416 0.23 -21.78 40.33
CA SER A 416 1.67 -21.92 40.08
C SER A 416 2.04 -21.95 38.59
N ALA A 417 1.18 -22.52 37.73
CA ALA A 417 1.41 -22.63 36.29
C ALA A 417 1.18 -21.30 35.55
N VAL A 418 0.30 -20.44 36.07
CA VAL A 418 0.00 -19.12 35.49
C VAL A 418 0.87 -18.02 36.12
N ALA A 419 1.20 -18.16 37.41
CA ALA A 419 1.89 -17.12 38.16
C ALA A 419 3.32 -16.88 37.68
N ARG A 420 4.06 -17.96 37.39
CA ARG A 420 5.46 -17.86 36.95
C ARG A 420 5.63 -17.26 35.54
N PRO A 421 4.90 -17.72 34.50
CA PRO A 421 5.07 -17.19 33.15
C PRO A 421 4.30 -15.89 32.89
N PHE A 422 3.18 -15.62 33.57
CA PHE A 422 2.33 -14.46 33.27
C PHE A 422 2.24 -13.43 34.40
N LEU A 423 1.80 -13.82 35.61
CA LEU A 423 1.46 -12.83 36.65
C LEU A 423 2.68 -12.10 37.22
N ILE A 424 3.76 -12.83 37.56
CA ILE A 424 4.96 -12.23 38.14
C ILE A 424 5.63 -11.29 37.10
N PRO A 425 5.90 -11.73 35.86
CA PRO A 425 6.50 -10.84 34.86
C PRO A 425 5.60 -9.64 34.52
N ALA A 426 4.28 -9.83 34.38
CA ALA A 426 3.37 -8.71 34.10
C ALA A 426 3.34 -7.68 35.23
N LEU A 427 3.35 -8.13 36.49
CA LEU A 427 3.37 -7.23 37.65
C LEU A 427 4.66 -6.41 37.70
N VAL A 428 5.80 -7.08 37.54
CA VAL A 428 7.13 -6.44 37.49
C VAL A 428 7.19 -5.42 36.36
N ASP A 429 6.67 -5.74 35.18
CA ASP A 429 6.65 -4.82 34.04
C ASP A 429 5.81 -3.57 34.35
N SER A 430 4.60 -3.70 34.91
CA SER A 430 3.81 -2.52 35.29
C SER A 430 4.48 -1.66 36.35
N GLU A 431 5.09 -2.28 37.38
CA GLU A 431 5.82 -1.50 38.37
C GLU A 431 7.00 -0.77 37.74
N SER A 432 7.73 -1.44 36.83
CA SER A 432 8.84 -0.83 36.09
C SER A 432 8.35 0.35 35.26
N GLN A 433 7.19 0.24 34.61
CA GLN A 433 6.60 1.30 33.79
C GLN A 433 6.17 2.50 34.65
N VAL A 434 5.52 2.26 35.79
CA VAL A 434 5.17 3.31 36.74
C VAL A 434 6.43 4.02 37.26
N ARG A 435 7.50 3.28 37.57
CA ARG A 435 8.78 3.87 37.97
C ARG A 435 9.38 4.73 36.85
N ARG A 436 9.41 4.23 35.61
CA ARG A 436 9.89 4.99 34.42
C ARG A 436 9.07 6.26 34.19
N LEU A 437 7.74 6.19 34.25
CA LEU A 437 6.87 7.35 34.08
C LEU A 437 7.03 8.37 35.21
N LYS A 438 7.20 7.92 36.46
CA LYS A 438 7.51 8.83 37.60
C LYS A 438 8.84 9.56 37.39
N VAL A 439 9.88 8.85 36.91
CA VAL A 439 11.16 9.47 36.57
C VAL A 439 11.01 10.45 35.40
N ALA A 440 10.32 10.07 34.33
CA ALA A 440 10.07 10.95 33.19
C ALA A 440 9.28 12.22 33.61
N ALA A 441 8.25 12.08 34.44
CA ALA A 441 7.49 13.20 34.97
C ALA A 441 8.34 14.11 35.86
N ALA A 442 9.23 13.55 36.68
CA ALA A 442 10.17 14.32 37.47
C ALA A 442 11.17 15.11 36.60
N LEU A 443 11.70 14.47 35.54
CA LEU A 443 12.61 15.11 34.58
C LEU A 443 11.91 16.22 33.78
N LEU A 444 10.67 15.99 33.33
CA LEU A 444 9.88 17.01 32.64
C LEU A 444 9.57 18.20 33.56
N ARG A 445 9.22 17.94 34.83
CA ARG A 445 9.03 19.02 35.81
C ARG A 445 10.33 19.79 36.07
N ALA A 446 11.48 19.11 36.18
CA ALA A 446 12.77 19.77 36.34
C ALA A 446 13.08 20.67 35.13
N LYS A 447 12.96 20.15 33.90
CA LYS A 447 13.12 20.95 32.68
C LYS A 447 12.17 22.14 32.62
N TYR A 448 10.90 21.96 33.00
CA TYR A 448 9.92 23.04 33.05
C TYR A 448 10.32 24.14 34.05
N ILE A 449 10.81 23.75 35.23
CA ILE A 449 11.31 24.70 36.24
C ILE A 449 12.52 25.46 35.72
N ASP A 450 13.48 24.79 35.06
CA ASP A 450 14.67 25.42 34.48
C ASP A 450 14.30 26.40 33.35
N LEU A 451 13.37 26.02 32.47
CA LEU A 451 12.83 26.90 31.42
C LEU A 451 12.12 28.11 32.03
N LYS A 452 11.29 27.90 33.07
CA LYS A 452 10.62 28.98 33.78
C LYS A 452 11.63 29.94 34.41
N ARG A 453 12.71 29.42 35.00
CA ARG A 453 13.79 30.22 35.60
C ARG A 453 14.53 31.03 34.54
N SER A 454 14.89 30.41 33.42
CA SER A 454 15.52 31.08 32.28
C SER A 454 14.64 32.21 31.72
N LEU A 455 13.33 31.97 31.63
CA LEU A 455 12.36 32.97 31.20
C LEU A 455 12.25 34.13 32.19
N THR A 456 12.21 33.85 33.50
CA THR A 456 12.20 34.92 34.52
C THR A 456 13.50 35.71 34.53
N ASP A 457 14.64 35.06 34.37
CA ASP A 457 15.95 35.73 34.32
C ASP A 457 16.06 36.60 33.06
N ALA A 458 15.57 36.12 31.92
CA ALA A 458 15.48 36.91 30.68
C ALA A 458 14.53 38.11 30.82
N GLN A 459 13.39 37.94 31.48
CA GLN A 459 12.45 39.03 31.78
C GLN A 459 13.08 40.08 32.71
N ILE A 460 13.75 39.66 33.78
CA ILE A 460 14.47 40.56 34.70
C ILE A 460 15.57 41.31 33.95
N LYS A 461 16.33 40.63 33.09
CA LYS A 461 17.39 41.26 32.28
C LYS A 461 16.83 42.27 31.28
N ALA A 462 15.69 41.98 30.66
CA ALA A 462 14.98 42.91 29.76
C ALA A 462 14.37 44.11 30.51
N GLN A 463 13.87 43.90 31.73
CA GLN A 463 13.40 44.99 32.57
C GLN A 463 14.56 45.85 33.09
N ALA A 464 15.69 45.24 33.44
CA ALA A 464 16.90 45.96 33.83
C ALA A 464 17.48 46.79 32.68
N SER A 465 17.42 46.30 31.43
CA SER A 465 17.82 47.09 30.26
C SER A 465 16.84 48.24 29.97
N LEU A 466 15.54 48.06 30.23
CA LEU A 466 14.56 49.16 30.18
C LEU A 466 14.77 50.19 31.30
N HIS A 467 15.14 49.76 32.50
CA HIS A 467 15.52 50.65 33.60
C HIS A 467 16.93 51.25 33.47
N ALA A 468 17.73 50.82 32.49
CA ALA A 468 18.94 51.53 32.07
C ALA A 468 18.65 52.70 31.09
N VAL A 469 17.44 52.80 30.54
CA VAL A 469 17.00 53.91 29.67
C VAL A 469 16.88 55.29 30.36
N PRO A 470 16.62 55.45 31.68
CA PRO A 470 16.75 56.77 32.31
C PRO A 470 18.17 57.35 32.28
N ALA A 471 19.22 56.55 32.03
CA ALA A 471 20.56 57.07 31.74
C ALA A 471 20.76 57.55 30.29
N LEU A 472 19.80 57.29 29.39
CA LEU A 472 19.74 57.88 28.05
C LEU A 472 18.84 59.14 28.02
N ARG A 473 17.96 59.35 29.02
CA ARG A 473 17.25 60.63 29.19
C ARG A 473 18.16 61.78 29.64
N THR A 474 19.35 61.49 30.16
CA THR A 474 20.37 62.51 30.46
C THR A 474 21.21 62.89 29.23
N LEU A 475 21.08 62.18 28.10
CA LEU A 475 21.58 62.63 26.81
C LEU A 475 20.46 63.43 26.12
N ASN A 476 20.39 64.71 26.48
CA ASN A 476 19.58 65.76 25.83
C ASN A 476 19.66 65.68 24.29
N LEU A 477 18.79 64.89 23.67
CA LEU A 477 18.57 64.89 22.23
C LEU A 477 17.07 65.06 21.97
N GLY A 478 16.66 66.32 21.96
CA GLY A 478 15.59 66.82 21.10
C GLY A 478 14.17 66.79 21.67
N GLU A 479 13.78 67.90 22.30
CA GLU A 479 12.40 68.39 22.34
C GLU A 479 12.00 68.99 20.96
N PRO A 480 10.72 69.32 20.71
CA PRO A 480 9.86 68.69 19.72
C PRO A 480 9.67 69.50 18.42
N LEU A 481 9.22 68.85 17.35
CA LEU A 481 8.40 69.43 16.28
C LEU A 481 7.34 68.42 15.82
#